data_AF-A0AAV2KYZ6-F1
#
_entry.id   AF-A0AAV2KYZ6-F1
#
_cell.length_a   1.000
_cell.length_b   1.000
_cell.length_c   1.000
_cell.angle_alpha   90.00
_cell.angle_beta   90.00
_cell.angle_gamma   90.00
#
_symmetry.space_group_name_H-M   'P 1'
#
loop_
_entity.id
_entity.type
_entity.pdbx_description
1 polymer ?
#
loop_
_entity_poly.entity_id
_entity_poly.type
_entity_poly.pdbx_seq_one_letter_code
_entity_poly.pdbx_strand_id
1 'polypeptide(L)'
;MAEVGVGSLLVDPVFNYHENELNDRLKRLYPAVNEEEAPLPRSWSPKDKYSYIGLSQNNLRVHYKGHGKNHKDAASVRATHPIPAACGIYYFEVKIVSKGRDGYMGIGLSAQGVNMNRLPGWDKHSYGYHGDDGHSFCSSGTGQPYGPTFTTGDVIGCCVNLINNTCFYTKNGISLGVAFTDLPPTLYPTVGLQTPGEIVDANFGQQPFVFDIEDYMSEWRAKIHGMIARFPIEERLGEWQGVLQNMVSSYLVHHGYYATATAFARATQTTIQEDQSSIKNRQRIQKLVLAGRVGEAIEDTQQLYPGLLDHNPNLLFMLKCRQFVEMVNGTDSEVRRLTVRSPKSQDSYPGSPNLSPCRGPNSTPQHTRGTDSPTCSNGVTPPNKAKLQGTVGSSRFPSASSSASSSTSSSPSSVNYSESNSSDSTKSQPHSNQETSDSEMEIEAEHYTNGVVEGSTTRIMNGTYKHEEILQPDDNSIGNGMTDEECCNGRQLCAGNQAATERMIQFGRELQALSEQLCREYGKNNTHKKMLQDAFSLLAYSDPWNCPVGQQLDPTQREALCSALNSAILDSQNLPKQPPLMLALGQATECVELMARPTSRVM
;
A
#
# COMPACT_ATOMS: atom_id res chain seq x y z
N MET A 1 -31.46 34.22 -33.66
CA MET A 1 -31.93 32.84 -33.37
C MET A 1 -30.75 31.91 -33.57
N ALA A 2 -30.42 30.98 -32.68
CA ALA A 2 -30.65 30.94 -31.23
C ALA A 2 -29.62 29.94 -30.68
N GLU A 3 -28.83 30.32 -29.67
CA GLU A 3 -27.89 29.38 -29.05
C GLU A 3 -28.64 28.44 -28.10
N VAL A 4 -28.37 27.14 -28.22
CA VAL A 4 -28.87 26.14 -27.27
C VAL A 4 -27.74 25.82 -26.30
N GLY A 5 -27.70 26.56 -25.19
CA GLY A 5 -26.74 26.29 -24.12
C GLY A 5 -26.98 24.92 -23.50
N VAL A 6 -25.94 24.09 -23.42
CA VAL A 6 -25.98 22.83 -22.68
C VAL A 6 -26.04 23.16 -21.19
N GLY A 7 -27.22 22.98 -20.59
CA GLY A 7 -27.42 23.22 -19.16
C GLY A 7 -26.58 22.27 -18.32
N SER A 8 -25.56 22.81 -17.64
CA SER A 8 -24.89 22.09 -16.56
C SER A 8 -25.90 21.80 -15.46
N LEU A 9 -26.02 20.54 -15.05
CA LEU A 9 -26.83 20.15 -13.90
C LEU A 9 -26.12 20.64 -12.64
N LEU A 10 -26.58 21.77 -12.10
CA LEU A 10 -26.17 22.26 -10.78
C LEU A 10 -26.67 21.30 -9.70
N VAL A 11 -25.84 20.33 -9.34
CA VAL A 11 -26.04 19.47 -8.17
C VAL A 11 -25.87 20.34 -6.92
N ASP A 12 -26.84 20.26 -6.00
CA ASP A 12 -26.86 21.12 -4.82
C ASP A 12 -25.62 20.90 -3.93
N PRO A 13 -24.87 21.95 -3.53
CA PRO A 13 -23.66 21.81 -2.72
C PRO A 13 -23.89 21.08 -1.39
N VAL A 14 -25.08 21.20 -0.81
CA VAL A 14 -25.46 20.59 0.47
C VAL A 14 -25.61 19.07 0.37
N PHE A 15 -26.11 18.54 -0.75
CA PHE A 15 -26.19 17.09 -0.98
C PHE A 15 -24.80 16.46 -1.04
N ASN A 16 -23.88 17.12 -1.76
CA ASN A 16 -22.49 16.67 -1.91
C ASN A 16 -21.77 16.63 -0.54
N TYR A 17 -22.02 17.59 0.36
CA TYR A 17 -21.42 17.58 1.70
C TYR A 17 -21.83 16.34 2.52
N HIS A 18 -23.13 16.04 2.61
CA HIS A 18 -23.62 14.89 3.38
C HIS A 18 -23.24 13.53 2.76
N GLU A 19 -23.12 13.46 1.43
CA GLU A 19 -22.65 12.25 0.75
C GLU A 19 -21.16 11.98 1.02
N ASN A 20 -20.33 13.01 1.06
CA ASN A 20 -18.92 12.88 1.45
C ASN A 20 -18.77 12.50 2.94
N GLU A 21 -19.54 13.12 3.84
CA GLU A 21 -19.55 12.76 5.27
C GLU A 21 -19.91 11.28 5.50
N LEU A 22 -20.92 10.78 4.77
CA LEU A 22 -21.27 9.35 4.74
C LEU A 22 -20.11 8.50 4.20
N ASN A 23 -19.53 8.88 3.06
CA ASN A 23 -18.45 8.13 2.43
C ASN A 23 -17.24 7.99 3.36
N ASP A 24 -16.84 9.06 4.04
CA ASP A 24 -15.67 9.04 4.91
C ASP A 24 -15.93 8.31 6.24
N ARG A 25 -17.16 8.38 6.78
CA ARG A 25 -17.57 7.55 7.93
C ARG A 25 -17.60 6.06 7.58
N LEU A 26 -18.13 5.69 6.40
CA LEU A 26 -18.14 4.30 5.94
C LEU A 26 -16.72 3.75 5.70
N LYS A 27 -15.81 4.52 5.09
CA LYS A 27 -14.39 4.13 4.95
C LYS A 27 -13.69 3.95 6.30
N ARG A 28 -13.99 4.81 7.29
CA ARG A 28 -13.43 4.73 8.65
C ARG A 28 -13.88 3.47 9.40
N LEU A 29 -15.16 3.10 9.26
CA LEU A 29 -15.73 1.92 9.92
C LEU A 29 -15.38 0.61 9.19
N TYR A 30 -15.38 0.63 7.86
CA TYR A 30 -15.31 -0.57 7.01
C TYR A 30 -14.16 -0.50 5.97
N PRO A 31 -12.91 -0.21 6.37
CA PRO A 31 -11.80 0.11 5.44
C PRO A 31 -11.39 -1.04 4.51
N ALA A 32 -11.78 -2.28 4.80
CA ALA A 32 -11.50 -3.46 3.97
C ALA A 32 -12.61 -3.75 2.93
N VAL A 33 -13.70 -2.98 2.88
CA VAL A 33 -14.80 -3.19 1.93
C VAL A 33 -14.52 -2.49 0.60
N ASN A 34 -14.32 -3.28 -0.46
CA ASN A 34 -14.39 -2.76 -1.83
C ASN A 34 -15.86 -2.57 -2.24
N GLU A 35 -16.37 -1.32 -2.17
CA GLU A 35 -17.75 -1.01 -2.60
C GLU A 35 -18.00 -1.17 -4.11
N GLU A 36 -16.98 -1.31 -4.96
CA GLU A 36 -17.17 -1.66 -6.38
C GLU A 36 -17.55 -3.14 -6.58
N GLU A 37 -17.09 -4.03 -5.68
CA GLU A 37 -17.42 -5.47 -5.69
C GLU A 37 -18.61 -5.80 -4.78
N ALA A 38 -18.66 -5.17 -3.59
CA ALA A 38 -19.64 -5.44 -2.54
C ALA A 38 -20.12 -4.11 -1.90
N PRO A 39 -20.99 -3.35 -2.57
CA PRO A 39 -21.45 -2.04 -2.11
C PRO A 39 -22.23 -2.13 -0.79
N LEU A 40 -22.03 -1.13 0.09
CA LEU A 40 -22.64 -1.15 1.42
C LEU A 40 -24.16 -0.91 1.39
N PRO A 41 -24.91 -1.36 2.42
CA PRO A 41 -26.32 -1.01 2.58
C PRO A 41 -26.42 0.47 2.99
N ARG A 42 -26.82 1.34 2.06
CA ARG A 42 -26.87 2.81 2.28
C ARG A 42 -28.29 3.36 2.46
N SER A 43 -29.33 2.65 2.02
CA SER A 43 -30.74 3.01 2.25
C SER A 43 -31.65 1.79 2.27
N TRP A 44 -32.93 1.99 2.59
CA TRP A 44 -33.98 0.98 2.35
C TRP A 44 -34.23 0.79 0.86
N SER A 45 -34.58 -0.43 0.46
CA SER A 45 -34.85 -0.77 -0.94
C SER A 45 -36.26 -0.34 -1.35
N PRO A 46 -36.43 0.53 -2.38
CA PRO A 46 -37.75 0.87 -2.89
C PRO A 46 -38.41 -0.29 -3.64
N LYS A 47 -37.62 -1.31 -4.04
CA LYS A 47 -38.07 -2.52 -4.76
C LYS A 47 -38.31 -3.69 -3.80
N ASP A 48 -37.38 -3.96 -2.89
CA ASP A 48 -37.39 -5.16 -2.04
C ASP A 48 -38.06 -4.91 -0.69
N LYS A 49 -39.38 -4.75 -0.75
CA LYS A 49 -40.25 -4.41 0.37
C LYS A 49 -41.68 -4.85 0.11
N TYR A 50 -42.49 -4.99 1.16
CA TYR A 50 -43.91 -5.23 0.99
C TYR A 50 -44.69 -3.98 0.53
N SER A 51 -45.92 -4.18 0.04
CA SER A 51 -46.77 -3.12 -0.51
C SER A 51 -47.21 -2.10 0.54
N TYR A 52 -47.43 -2.54 1.79
CA TYR A 52 -47.81 -1.73 2.94
C TYR A 52 -46.67 -0.90 3.56
N ILE A 53 -45.42 -1.03 3.07
CA ILE A 53 -44.35 -0.10 3.41
C ILE A 53 -44.35 1.08 2.43
N GLY A 54 -44.38 2.30 2.97
CA GLY A 54 -43.95 3.51 2.27
C GLY A 54 -42.55 3.94 2.73
N LEU A 55 -41.81 4.59 1.82
CA LEU A 55 -40.48 5.15 2.08
C LEU A 55 -40.50 6.67 1.83
N SER A 56 -39.63 7.39 2.53
CA SER A 56 -39.42 8.84 2.39
C SER A 56 -38.02 9.20 2.91
N GLN A 57 -37.64 10.49 2.89
CA GLN A 57 -36.33 10.99 3.36
C GLN A 57 -35.16 10.20 2.75
N ASN A 58 -34.98 10.30 1.43
CA ASN A 58 -33.96 9.58 0.66
C ASN A 58 -33.93 8.05 0.91
N ASN A 59 -35.12 7.46 1.12
CA ASN A 59 -35.32 6.05 1.49
C ASN A 59 -34.68 5.65 2.84
N LEU A 60 -34.53 6.58 3.79
CA LEU A 60 -34.12 6.29 5.17
C LEU A 60 -35.31 6.18 6.13
N ARG A 61 -36.39 6.93 5.87
CA ARG A 61 -37.64 6.89 6.66
C ARG A 61 -38.62 5.86 6.12
N VAL A 62 -38.98 4.90 6.96
CA VAL A 62 -39.99 3.86 6.72
C VAL A 62 -41.28 4.24 7.44
N HIS A 63 -42.43 4.09 6.77
CA HIS A 63 -43.74 4.30 7.40
C HIS A 63 -44.74 3.22 6.99
N TYR A 64 -45.55 2.77 7.94
CA TYR A 64 -46.61 1.78 7.70
C TYR A 64 -47.87 2.44 7.11
N LYS A 65 -48.36 1.87 6.00
CA LYS A 65 -49.55 2.34 5.27
C LYS A 65 -50.53 1.19 4.92
N GLY A 66 -50.45 0.07 5.63
CA GLY A 66 -51.42 -1.03 5.53
C GLY A 66 -52.63 -0.83 6.45
N HIS A 67 -53.42 -1.89 6.62
CA HIS A 67 -54.61 -1.84 7.48
C HIS A 67 -54.34 -2.16 8.96
N GLY A 68 -53.30 -2.93 9.28
CA GLY A 68 -52.91 -3.31 10.63
C GLY A 68 -54.05 -3.83 11.52
N LYS A 69 -54.84 -4.78 11.01
CA LYS A 69 -55.92 -5.45 11.75
C LYS A 69 -55.41 -6.67 12.52
N ASN A 70 -54.41 -7.38 12.00
CA ASN A 70 -53.83 -8.57 12.60
C ASN A 70 -52.42 -8.87 12.03
N HIS A 71 -51.78 -9.92 12.54
CA HIS A 71 -50.41 -10.33 12.16
C HIS A 71 -50.19 -10.68 10.68
N LYS A 72 -51.25 -10.84 9.88
CA LYS A 72 -51.17 -11.04 8.42
C LYS A 72 -50.97 -9.73 7.65
N ASP A 73 -51.17 -8.59 8.29
CA ASP A 73 -50.95 -7.26 7.71
C ASP A 73 -49.52 -6.73 8.00
N ALA A 74 -48.65 -7.55 8.58
CA ALA A 74 -47.24 -7.25 8.84
C ALA A 74 -46.46 -7.03 7.54
N ALA A 75 -45.55 -6.05 7.53
CA ALA A 75 -44.87 -5.59 6.33
C ALA A 75 -43.42 -5.20 6.62
N SER A 76 -42.47 -5.75 5.86
CA SER A 76 -41.03 -5.50 5.98
C SER A 76 -40.42 -4.86 4.73
N VAL A 77 -39.21 -4.31 4.92
CA VAL A 77 -38.31 -3.80 3.87
C VAL A 77 -36.87 -4.21 4.19
N ARG A 78 -36.14 -4.70 3.18
CA ARG A 78 -34.69 -4.90 3.23
C ARG A 78 -33.94 -3.64 2.78
N ALA A 79 -32.69 -3.48 3.21
CA ALA A 79 -31.79 -2.48 2.64
C ALA A 79 -31.48 -2.76 1.15
N THR A 80 -30.82 -1.82 0.46
CA THR A 80 -30.44 -1.97 -0.96
C THR A 80 -29.52 -3.16 -1.22
N HIS A 81 -28.62 -3.47 -0.28
CA HIS A 81 -27.55 -4.45 -0.41
C HIS A 81 -27.45 -5.33 0.85
N PRO A 82 -26.89 -6.55 0.75
CA PRO A 82 -26.51 -7.33 1.92
C PRO A 82 -25.30 -6.70 2.61
N ILE A 83 -25.02 -7.12 3.85
CA ILE A 83 -23.80 -6.74 4.57
C ILE A 83 -22.59 -7.47 3.93
N PRO A 84 -21.56 -6.74 3.43
CA PRO A 84 -20.33 -7.36 2.94
C PRO A 84 -19.56 -8.06 4.06
N ALA A 85 -19.05 -9.29 3.81
CA ALA A 85 -18.25 -10.03 4.79
C ALA A 85 -17.03 -9.24 5.29
N ALA A 86 -16.40 -8.47 4.38
CA ALA A 86 -15.24 -7.63 4.65
C ALA A 86 -15.48 -6.44 5.60
N CYS A 87 -16.71 -6.22 6.09
CA CYS A 87 -16.92 -5.31 7.23
C CYS A 87 -16.25 -5.86 8.50
N GLY A 88 -16.21 -7.19 8.68
CA GLY A 88 -15.81 -7.86 9.91
C GLY A 88 -16.82 -7.70 11.05
N ILE A 89 -17.10 -6.44 11.42
CA ILE A 89 -18.23 -6.03 12.26
C ILE A 89 -19.04 -5.02 11.44
N TYR A 90 -20.36 -5.12 11.42
CA TYR A 90 -21.25 -4.15 10.78
C TYR A 90 -22.30 -3.63 11.77
N TYR A 91 -22.62 -2.33 11.68
CA TYR A 91 -23.58 -1.68 12.56
C TYR A 91 -24.51 -0.73 11.81
N PHE A 92 -25.77 -0.71 12.24
CA PHE A 92 -26.76 0.30 11.85
C PHE A 92 -27.71 0.58 13.02
N GLU A 93 -28.29 1.78 13.03
CA GLU A 93 -29.28 2.21 14.04
C GLU A 93 -30.63 2.53 13.41
N VAL A 94 -31.69 2.33 14.20
CA VAL A 94 -33.07 2.63 13.83
C VAL A 94 -33.70 3.48 14.94
N LYS A 95 -34.07 4.72 14.60
CA LYS A 95 -34.79 5.64 15.47
C LYS A 95 -36.29 5.38 15.36
N ILE A 96 -36.97 5.15 16.48
CA ILE A 96 -38.43 5.09 16.51
C ILE A 96 -39.00 6.51 16.50
N VAL A 97 -39.47 6.95 15.33
CA VAL A 97 -40.09 8.28 15.15
C VAL A 97 -41.52 8.30 15.69
N SER A 98 -42.24 7.18 15.57
CA SER A 98 -43.58 6.97 16.12
C SER A 98 -43.85 5.47 16.25
N LYS A 99 -44.31 5.02 17.42
CA LYS A 99 -44.82 3.65 17.64
C LYS A 99 -46.17 3.37 16.97
N GLY A 100 -46.81 4.37 16.35
CA GLY A 100 -48.16 4.26 15.83
C GLY A 100 -49.18 3.89 16.90
N ARG A 101 -50.09 2.96 16.56
CA ARG A 101 -51.14 2.48 17.46
C ARG A 101 -50.57 1.58 18.56
N ASP A 102 -50.02 0.44 18.17
CA ASP A 102 -49.64 -0.61 19.12
C ASP A 102 -48.12 -0.60 19.37
N GLY A 103 -47.32 -0.55 18.30
CA GLY A 103 -45.85 -0.61 18.36
C GLY A 103 -45.26 -1.95 17.93
N TYR A 104 -45.95 -2.69 17.06
CA TYR A 104 -45.56 -4.01 16.55
C TYR A 104 -44.45 -3.88 15.49
N MET A 105 -43.28 -3.44 15.95
CA MET A 105 -42.13 -3.05 15.14
C MET A 105 -40.97 -4.03 15.39
N GLY A 106 -40.53 -4.74 14.35
CA GLY A 106 -39.41 -5.67 14.41
C GLY A 106 -38.19 -5.12 13.67
N ILE A 107 -37.01 -5.17 14.30
CA ILE A 107 -35.75 -4.66 13.75
C ILE A 107 -34.73 -5.81 13.70
N GLY A 108 -34.01 -5.99 12.61
CA GLY A 108 -32.98 -7.03 12.52
C GLY A 108 -32.48 -7.29 11.11
N LEU A 109 -32.45 -8.57 10.73
CA LEU A 109 -31.76 -9.09 9.56
C LEU A 109 -32.64 -10.09 8.80
N SER A 110 -32.48 -10.18 7.48
CA SER A 110 -33.03 -11.30 6.70
C SER A 110 -32.21 -11.60 5.45
N ALA A 111 -32.17 -12.86 5.05
CA ALA A 111 -31.60 -13.26 3.76
C ALA A 111 -32.45 -12.75 2.58
N GLN A 112 -31.86 -12.76 1.38
CA GLN A 112 -32.55 -12.43 0.13
C GLN A 112 -33.76 -13.35 -0.10
N GLY A 113 -34.86 -12.81 -0.64
CA GLY A 113 -36.04 -13.61 -0.99
C GLY A 113 -36.92 -14.06 0.19
N VAL A 114 -36.51 -13.86 1.45
CA VAL A 114 -37.38 -14.05 2.62
C VAL A 114 -38.65 -13.19 2.46
N ASN A 115 -39.80 -13.75 2.84
CA ASN A 115 -41.12 -13.14 2.68
C ASN A 115 -41.23 -11.82 3.46
N MET A 116 -41.58 -10.75 2.76
CA MET A 116 -41.72 -9.41 3.35
C MET A 116 -43.12 -9.13 3.94
N ASN A 117 -44.11 -10.02 3.80
CA ASN A 117 -45.42 -9.91 4.48
C ASN A 117 -45.35 -10.52 5.91
N ARG A 118 -44.30 -10.16 6.66
CA ARG A 118 -43.90 -10.71 7.96
C ARG A 118 -43.10 -9.63 8.70
N LEU A 119 -42.94 -9.76 10.01
CA LEU A 119 -41.91 -9.05 10.77
C LEU A 119 -40.58 -9.85 10.73
N PRO A 120 -39.40 -9.20 10.91
CA PRO A 120 -38.11 -9.88 11.00
C PRO A 120 -38.11 -10.96 12.09
N GLY A 121 -37.42 -12.07 11.85
CA GLY A 121 -37.35 -13.21 12.77
C GLY A 121 -38.41 -14.30 12.58
N TRP A 122 -39.58 -14.00 12.04
CA TRP A 122 -40.72 -14.95 12.00
C TRP A 122 -40.61 -16.10 10.99
N ASP A 123 -39.76 -15.97 9.97
CA ASP A 123 -39.55 -16.95 8.89
C ASP A 123 -38.08 -17.39 8.86
N LYS A 124 -37.79 -18.55 8.24
CA LYS A 124 -36.43 -19.08 8.12
C LYS A 124 -35.47 -18.08 7.46
N HIS A 125 -34.24 -18.00 7.99
CA HIS A 125 -33.20 -17.05 7.59
C HIS A 125 -33.61 -15.58 7.80
N SER A 126 -34.47 -15.34 8.80
CA SER A 126 -34.87 -14.04 9.32
C SER A 126 -34.57 -13.98 10.81
N TYR A 127 -34.20 -12.80 11.29
CA TYR A 127 -33.77 -12.55 12.67
C TYR A 127 -34.29 -11.17 13.10
N GLY A 128 -34.89 -11.05 14.29
CA GLY A 128 -35.52 -9.79 14.71
C GLY A 128 -35.68 -9.61 16.21
N TYR A 129 -35.66 -8.36 16.65
CA TYR A 129 -35.96 -7.90 18.02
C TYR A 129 -37.18 -6.97 17.94
N HIS A 130 -38.20 -7.23 18.76
CA HIS A 130 -39.54 -6.64 18.62
C HIS A 130 -39.85 -5.66 19.78
N GLY A 131 -40.52 -4.56 19.44
CA GLY A 131 -40.66 -3.41 20.33
C GLY A 131 -41.73 -3.54 21.42
N ASP A 132 -42.78 -4.31 21.17
CA ASP A 132 -43.94 -4.45 22.05
C ASP A 132 -43.75 -5.48 23.17
N ASP A 133 -42.97 -6.54 22.93
CA ASP A 133 -42.69 -7.61 23.88
C ASP A 133 -41.21 -7.67 24.34
N GLY A 134 -40.29 -7.00 23.64
CA GLY A 134 -38.85 -7.06 23.92
C GLY A 134 -38.17 -8.39 23.56
N HIS A 135 -38.86 -9.28 22.83
CA HIS A 135 -38.36 -10.62 22.52
C HIS A 135 -37.48 -10.64 21.27
N SER A 136 -36.57 -11.61 21.21
CA SER A 136 -35.81 -11.97 20.03
C SER A 136 -36.48 -13.14 19.29
N PHE A 137 -36.54 -13.05 17.96
CA PHE A 137 -37.16 -14.03 17.08
C PHE A 137 -36.08 -14.55 16.12
N CYS A 138 -35.69 -15.81 16.29
CA CYS A 138 -34.63 -16.46 15.52
C CYS A 138 -35.23 -17.51 14.58
N SER A 139 -35.46 -17.14 13.31
CA SER A 139 -36.04 -18.02 12.27
C SER A 139 -37.31 -18.78 12.68
N SER A 140 -38.12 -18.17 13.54
CA SER A 140 -39.25 -18.77 14.27
C SER A 140 -40.31 -17.72 14.57
N GLY A 141 -41.59 -18.10 14.46
CA GLY A 141 -42.73 -17.27 14.89
C GLY A 141 -42.93 -17.20 16.41
N THR A 142 -42.13 -17.93 17.19
CA THR A 142 -42.13 -17.89 18.66
C THR A 142 -40.88 -17.15 19.14
N GLY A 143 -41.06 -15.97 19.72
CA GLY A 143 -39.98 -15.17 20.30
C GLY A 143 -39.47 -15.76 21.62
N GLN A 144 -38.29 -15.31 22.06
CA GLN A 144 -37.69 -15.60 23.36
C GLN A 144 -37.39 -14.30 24.10
N PRO A 145 -37.55 -14.23 25.45
CA PRO A 145 -37.19 -13.05 26.22
C PRO A 145 -35.72 -12.67 25.99
N TYR A 146 -35.45 -11.40 25.70
CA TYR A 146 -34.12 -10.94 25.32
C TYR A 146 -33.80 -9.54 25.89
N GLY A 147 -34.59 -8.54 25.54
CA GLY A 147 -34.34 -7.14 25.91
C GLY A 147 -35.57 -6.44 26.49
N PRO A 148 -35.44 -5.16 26.86
CA PRO A 148 -36.58 -4.32 27.21
C PRO A 148 -37.45 -4.04 25.98
N THR A 149 -38.71 -3.67 26.18
CA THR A 149 -39.57 -3.11 25.14
C THR A 149 -39.01 -1.76 24.63
N PHE A 150 -39.36 -1.36 23.40
CA PHE A 150 -38.92 -0.07 22.83
C PHE A 150 -40.04 0.67 22.08
N THR A 151 -39.96 2.00 22.08
CA THR A 151 -41.09 2.85 21.68
C THR A 151 -40.65 4.21 21.15
N THR A 152 -41.62 5.08 20.81
CA THR A 152 -41.40 6.44 20.30
C THR A 152 -40.30 7.18 21.07
N GLY A 153 -39.23 7.59 20.38
CA GLY A 153 -38.09 8.27 20.96
C GLY A 153 -36.86 7.38 21.20
N ASP A 154 -37.00 6.05 21.28
CA ASP A 154 -35.86 5.14 21.39
C ASP A 154 -35.04 5.05 20.10
N VAL A 155 -33.75 4.74 20.25
CA VAL A 155 -32.83 4.31 19.19
C VAL A 155 -32.45 2.86 19.47
N ILE A 156 -32.62 2.00 18.48
CA ILE A 156 -32.26 0.58 18.53
C ILE A 156 -31.20 0.30 17.47
N GLY A 157 -30.00 -0.07 17.90
CA GLY A 157 -28.93 -0.49 17.01
C GLY A 157 -28.86 -2.01 16.88
N CYS A 158 -28.32 -2.47 15.75
CA CYS A 158 -28.14 -3.87 15.42
C CYS A 158 -26.68 -4.07 14.97
N CYS A 159 -25.89 -4.80 15.75
CA CYS A 159 -24.48 -5.04 15.50
C CYS A 159 -24.25 -6.50 15.12
N VAL A 160 -23.69 -6.72 13.93
CA VAL A 160 -23.41 -8.03 13.36
C VAL A 160 -21.92 -8.26 13.34
N ASN A 161 -21.43 -9.28 14.05
CA ASN A 161 -20.04 -9.73 13.98
C ASN A 161 -19.96 -10.93 13.01
N LEU A 162 -19.34 -10.69 11.86
CA LEU A 162 -19.20 -11.62 10.73
C LEU A 162 -17.98 -12.54 10.91
N ILE A 163 -17.13 -12.28 11.91
CA ILE A 163 -15.95 -13.09 12.25
C ILE A 163 -16.38 -14.30 13.09
N ASN A 164 -17.35 -14.12 14.00
CA ASN A 164 -17.91 -15.19 14.84
C ASN A 164 -19.39 -15.51 14.56
N ASN A 165 -19.99 -14.91 13.54
CA ASN A 165 -21.38 -15.09 13.11
C ASN A 165 -22.42 -14.80 14.22
N THR A 166 -22.20 -13.77 15.03
CA THR A 166 -23.13 -13.36 16.10
C THR A 166 -23.78 -12.00 15.82
N CYS A 167 -24.93 -11.74 16.46
CA CYS A 167 -25.56 -10.42 16.48
C CYS A 167 -26.00 -10.05 17.89
N PHE A 168 -25.77 -8.79 18.28
CA PHE A 168 -26.35 -8.16 19.46
C PHE A 168 -27.07 -6.87 19.08
N TYR A 169 -28.03 -6.48 19.90
CA TYR A 169 -28.71 -5.19 19.77
C TYR A 169 -28.22 -4.20 20.82
N THR A 170 -28.44 -2.93 20.55
CA THR A 170 -28.24 -1.84 21.50
C THR A 170 -29.56 -1.09 21.68
N LYS A 171 -29.77 -0.49 22.85
CA LYS A 171 -30.85 0.47 23.09
C LYS A 171 -30.26 1.75 23.66
N ASN A 172 -30.50 2.88 22.98
CA ASN A 172 -30.06 4.22 23.40
C ASN A 172 -28.56 4.28 23.79
N GLY A 173 -27.69 3.62 23.02
CA GLY A 173 -26.24 3.57 23.25
C GLY A 173 -25.76 2.48 24.22
N ILE A 174 -26.65 1.64 24.78
CA ILE A 174 -26.29 0.55 25.70
C ILE A 174 -26.46 -0.80 25.01
N SER A 175 -25.45 -1.67 25.06
CA SER A 175 -25.53 -3.05 24.52
C SER A 175 -26.44 -3.94 25.36
N LEU A 176 -27.22 -4.80 24.69
CA LEU A 176 -28.17 -5.74 25.30
C LEU A 176 -27.65 -7.19 25.33
N GLY A 177 -26.40 -7.44 24.90
CA GLY A 177 -25.83 -8.78 24.80
C GLY A 177 -26.26 -9.55 23.55
N VAL A 178 -25.68 -10.73 23.32
CA VAL A 178 -25.89 -11.50 22.08
C VAL A 178 -27.33 -12.02 21.99
N ALA A 179 -28.02 -11.68 20.90
CA ALA A 179 -29.35 -12.18 20.58
C ALA A 179 -29.30 -13.48 19.75
N PHE A 180 -28.34 -13.56 18.82
CA PHE A 180 -28.24 -14.64 17.84
C PHE A 180 -26.78 -15.09 17.64
N THR A 181 -26.60 -16.40 17.49
CA THR A 181 -25.35 -17.05 17.04
C THR A 181 -25.59 -17.74 15.69
N ASP A 182 -24.52 -18.29 15.11
CA ASP A 182 -24.59 -19.18 13.92
C ASP A 182 -25.31 -18.55 12.71
N LEU A 183 -25.19 -17.22 12.57
CA LEU A 183 -25.82 -16.48 11.50
C LEU A 183 -25.29 -16.91 10.12
N PRO A 184 -26.18 -17.08 9.11
CA PRO A 184 -25.75 -17.35 7.75
C PRO A 184 -25.09 -16.10 7.14
N PRO A 185 -24.19 -16.27 6.15
CA PRO A 185 -23.63 -15.15 5.40
C PRO A 185 -24.70 -14.44 4.56
N THR A 186 -24.37 -13.22 4.10
CA THR A 186 -25.18 -12.46 3.13
C THR A 186 -26.58 -12.10 3.64
N LEU A 187 -26.65 -11.60 4.88
CA LEU A 187 -27.85 -11.01 5.46
C LEU A 187 -27.99 -9.53 5.08
N TYR A 188 -29.23 -9.09 4.88
CA TYR A 188 -29.59 -7.68 4.69
C TYR A 188 -30.10 -7.12 6.02
N PRO A 189 -29.81 -5.85 6.36
CA PRO A 189 -30.59 -5.10 7.34
C PRO A 189 -32.07 -5.10 6.94
N THR A 190 -32.96 -5.27 7.92
CA THR A 190 -34.42 -5.35 7.71
C THR A 190 -35.15 -4.67 8.85
N VAL A 191 -36.19 -3.89 8.53
CA VAL A 191 -37.22 -3.48 9.49
C VAL A 191 -38.60 -3.91 9.02
N GLY A 192 -39.47 -4.26 9.97
CA GLY A 192 -40.87 -4.56 9.73
C GLY A 192 -41.79 -3.78 10.67
N LEU A 193 -42.93 -3.37 10.15
CA LEU A 193 -43.99 -2.62 10.82
C LEU A 193 -45.34 -3.31 10.55
N GLN A 194 -46.32 -3.11 11.41
CA GLN A 194 -47.61 -3.80 11.36
C GLN A 194 -48.84 -2.93 11.69
N THR A 195 -48.71 -1.74 12.30
CA THR A 195 -49.87 -0.91 12.68
C THR A 195 -49.85 0.53 12.18
N PRO A 196 -51.04 1.16 11.96
CA PRO A 196 -51.12 2.51 11.45
C PRO A 196 -50.38 3.53 12.33
N GLY A 197 -49.62 4.41 11.67
CA GLY A 197 -48.83 5.45 12.32
C GLY A 197 -47.45 5.03 12.81
N GLU A 198 -47.05 3.77 12.62
CA GLU A 198 -45.67 3.32 12.87
C GLU A 198 -44.71 3.96 11.84
N ILE A 199 -43.67 4.63 12.34
CA ILE A 199 -42.65 5.33 11.56
C ILE A 199 -41.29 5.14 12.22
N VAL A 200 -40.28 4.73 11.43
CA VAL A 200 -38.90 4.59 11.87
C VAL A 200 -37.92 5.19 10.86
N ASP A 201 -36.81 5.74 11.33
CA ASP A 201 -35.71 6.25 10.51
C ASP A 201 -34.47 5.38 10.69
N ALA A 202 -33.78 5.03 9.60
CA ALA A 202 -32.50 4.34 9.67
C ALA A 202 -31.30 5.29 9.57
N ASN A 203 -30.28 5.00 10.37
CA ASN A 203 -28.91 5.48 10.21
C ASN A 203 -28.03 4.29 9.81
N PHE A 204 -27.55 4.30 8.57
CA PHE A 204 -26.56 3.34 8.04
C PHE A 204 -25.13 3.90 8.09
N GLY A 205 -24.90 5.00 8.84
CA GLY A 205 -23.66 5.78 8.84
C GLY A 205 -23.81 7.20 8.26
N GLN A 206 -25.02 7.63 7.90
CA GLN A 206 -25.28 9.03 7.49
C GLN A 206 -25.00 10.03 8.61
N GLN A 207 -25.18 9.61 9.85
CA GLN A 207 -24.96 10.43 11.05
C GLN A 207 -24.10 9.65 12.06
N PRO A 208 -23.49 10.33 13.05
CA PRO A 208 -22.91 9.65 14.21
C PRO A 208 -23.92 8.71 14.86
N PHE A 209 -23.44 7.56 15.35
CA PHE A 209 -24.25 6.60 16.10
C PHE A 209 -24.41 7.02 17.57
N VAL A 210 -25.43 6.50 18.25
CA VAL A 210 -25.63 6.67 19.70
C VAL A 210 -24.80 5.67 20.50
N PHE A 211 -24.56 4.48 19.95
CA PHE A 211 -23.56 3.54 20.48
C PHE A 211 -22.15 3.87 19.96
N ASP A 212 -21.14 3.76 20.83
CA ASP A 212 -19.74 3.84 20.41
C ASP A 212 -19.29 2.52 19.76
N ILE A 213 -19.63 2.39 18.48
CA ILE A 213 -19.20 1.27 17.65
C ILE A 213 -17.69 1.30 17.37
N GLU A 214 -17.03 2.46 17.45
CA GLU A 214 -15.61 2.58 17.13
C GLU A 214 -14.73 2.05 18.26
N ASP A 215 -15.10 2.31 19.52
CA ASP A 215 -14.49 1.67 20.69
C ASP A 215 -14.68 0.15 20.65
N TYR A 216 -15.91 -0.32 20.43
CA TYR A 216 -16.22 -1.75 20.32
C TYR A 216 -15.43 -2.46 19.20
N MET A 217 -15.31 -1.84 18.02
CA MET A 217 -14.45 -2.34 16.94
C MET A 217 -12.97 -2.34 17.32
N SER A 218 -12.51 -1.35 18.08
CA SER A 218 -11.11 -1.23 18.52
C SER A 218 -10.76 -2.27 19.59
N GLU A 219 -11.66 -2.54 20.53
CA GLU A 219 -11.53 -3.63 21.50
C GLU A 219 -11.45 -4.99 20.80
N TRP A 220 -12.26 -5.23 19.78
CA TRP A 220 -12.18 -6.45 18.95
C TRP A 220 -10.90 -6.56 18.13
N ARG A 221 -10.42 -5.46 17.53
CA ARG A 221 -9.10 -5.43 16.85
C ARG A 221 -7.98 -5.77 17.83
N ALA A 222 -7.97 -5.18 19.03
CA ALA A 222 -7.00 -5.47 20.08
C ALA A 222 -7.04 -6.95 20.53
N LYS A 223 -8.24 -7.52 20.73
CA LYS A 223 -8.42 -8.96 21.03
C LYS A 223 -7.83 -9.85 19.94
N ILE A 224 -8.12 -9.57 18.66
CA ILE A 224 -7.62 -10.36 17.52
C ILE A 224 -6.09 -10.21 17.38
N HIS A 225 -5.54 -9.00 17.46
CA HIS A 225 -4.09 -8.78 17.43
C HIS A 225 -3.39 -9.50 18.59
N GLY A 226 -3.99 -9.45 19.78
CA GLY A 226 -3.53 -10.21 20.94
C GLY A 226 -3.65 -11.74 20.79
N MET A 227 -4.55 -12.25 19.95
CA MET A 227 -4.59 -13.69 19.60
C MET A 227 -3.47 -14.04 18.61
N ILE A 228 -3.28 -13.23 17.56
CA ILE A 228 -2.24 -13.43 16.54
C ILE A 228 -0.84 -13.39 17.18
N ALA A 229 -0.57 -12.38 18.02
CA ALA A 229 0.73 -12.23 18.70
C ALA A 229 1.05 -13.33 19.72
N ARG A 230 0.04 -14.12 20.14
CA ARG A 230 0.19 -15.29 21.04
C ARG A 230 -0.01 -16.62 20.31
N PHE A 231 -0.16 -16.63 18.99
CA PHE A 231 -0.38 -17.85 18.24
C PHE A 231 0.89 -18.73 18.27
N PRO A 232 0.80 -20.01 18.68
CA PRO A 232 1.98 -20.85 18.83
C PRO A 232 2.59 -21.19 17.47
N ILE A 233 3.88 -20.88 17.33
CA ILE A 233 4.71 -21.27 16.18
C ILE A 233 5.47 -22.54 16.58
N GLU A 234 5.41 -23.61 15.79
CA GLU A 234 6.02 -24.90 16.13
C GLU A 234 7.54 -24.78 16.36
N GLU A 235 8.06 -25.46 17.39
CA GLU A 235 9.45 -25.32 17.88
C GLU A 235 10.55 -25.61 16.85
N ARG A 236 10.22 -26.28 15.74
CA ARG A 236 11.12 -26.43 14.57
C ARG A 236 11.57 -25.09 14.01
N LEU A 237 10.80 -24.02 14.24
CA LEU A 237 11.12 -22.67 13.85
C LEU A 237 11.97 -21.91 14.89
N GLY A 238 12.69 -22.58 15.79
CA GLY A 238 13.75 -21.92 16.58
C GLY A 238 14.79 -21.17 15.72
N GLU A 239 14.90 -21.52 14.44
CA GLU A 239 15.67 -20.81 13.42
C GLU A 239 15.05 -19.47 12.96
N TRP A 240 13.82 -19.10 13.36
CA TRP A 240 13.10 -17.91 12.86
C TRP A 240 13.93 -16.63 13.02
N GLN A 241 14.70 -16.52 14.11
CA GLN A 241 15.56 -15.38 14.36
C GLN A 241 16.69 -15.29 13.32
N GLY A 242 17.28 -16.41 12.92
CA GLY A 242 18.27 -16.49 11.85
C GLY A 242 17.66 -16.27 10.46
N VAL A 243 16.45 -16.79 10.21
CA VAL A 243 15.70 -16.55 8.98
C VAL A 243 15.41 -15.05 8.80
N LEU A 244 14.87 -14.37 9.82
CA LEU A 244 14.64 -12.92 9.77
C LEU A 244 15.94 -12.13 9.59
N GLN A 245 17.03 -12.51 10.26
CA GLN A 245 18.33 -11.88 10.07
C GLN A 245 18.84 -12.04 8.63
N ASN A 246 18.69 -13.23 8.03
CA ASN A 246 19.05 -13.45 6.63
C ASN A 246 18.14 -12.67 5.65
N MET A 247 16.84 -12.54 5.95
CA MET A 247 15.90 -11.72 5.17
C MET A 247 16.26 -10.22 5.22
N VAL A 248 16.60 -9.69 6.40
CA VAL A 248 17.06 -8.30 6.56
C VAL A 248 18.43 -8.08 5.90
N SER A 249 19.39 -8.99 6.13
CA SER A 249 20.74 -8.91 5.54
C SER A 249 20.68 -8.93 4.01
N SER A 250 19.91 -9.86 3.42
CA SER A 250 19.72 -9.93 1.96
C SER A 250 19.00 -8.71 1.39
N TYR A 251 18.03 -8.11 2.12
CA TYR A 251 17.43 -6.83 1.74
C TYR A 251 18.46 -5.68 1.71
N LEU A 252 19.27 -5.54 2.76
CA LEU A 252 20.31 -4.50 2.84
C LEU A 252 21.38 -4.65 1.75
N VAL A 253 21.76 -5.89 1.43
CA VAL A 253 22.69 -6.20 0.33
C VAL A 253 22.06 -5.91 -1.03
N HIS A 254 20.82 -6.37 -1.27
CA HIS A 254 20.08 -6.15 -2.52
C HIS A 254 19.98 -4.66 -2.86
N HIS A 255 19.57 -3.82 -1.90
CA HIS A 255 19.44 -2.37 -2.10
C HIS A 255 20.77 -1.59 -2.03
N GLY A 256 21.91 -2.26 -1.86
CA GLY A 256 23.23 -1.61 -1.88
C GLY A 256 23.58 -0.85 -0.60
N TYR A 257 22.88 -1.09 0.51
CA TYR A 257 23.10 -0.45 1.81
C TYR A 257 24.31 -1.06 2.57
N TYR A 258 25.46 -1.19 1.90
CA TYR A 258 26.61 -1.97 2.37
C TYR A 258 27.10 -1.62 3.80
N ALA A 259 27.17 -0.35 4.16
CA ALA A 259 27.63 0.07 5.48
C ALA A 259 26.72 -0.49 6.58
N THR A 260 25.40 -0.36 6.39
CA THR A 260 24.36 -0.92 7.26
C THR A 260 24.39 -2.43 7.25
N ALA A 261 24.49 -3.07 6.08
CA ALA A 261 24.63 -4.52 5.96
C ALA A 261 25.84 -5.07 6.73
N THR A 262 26.96 -4.36 6.69
CA THR A 262 28.21 -4.74 7.40
C THR A 262 28.11 -4.54 8.90
N ALA A 263 27.47 -3.46 9.35
CA ALA A 263 27.21 -3.23 10.77
C ALA A 263 26.25 -4.31 11.33
N PHE A 264 25.17 -4.58 10.59
CA PHE A 264 24.20 -5.62 10.90
C PHE A 264 24.86 -7.01 10.96
N ALA A 265 25.60 -7.40 9.93
CA ALA A 265 26.33 -8.67 9.85
C ALA A 265 27.28 -8.91 11.03
N ARG A 266 27.95 -7.86 11.53
CA ARG A 266 28.79 -7.95 12.73
C ARG A 266 27.98 -8.15 14.01
N ALA A 267 26.82 -7.50 14.12
CA ALA A 267 25.96 -7.60 15.30
C ALA A 267 25.22 -8.95 15.38
N THR A 268 24.81 -9.50 14.24
CA THR A 268 24.05 -10.78 14.14
C THR A 268 24.92 -12.00 13.89
N GLN A 269 26.22 -11.80 13.61
CA GLN A 269 27.17 -12.84 13.18
C GLN A 269 26.81 -13.51 11.83
N THR A 270 25.90 -12.92 11.03
CA THR A 270 25.57 -13.41 9.68
C THR A 270 26.63 -13.05 8.64
N THR A 271 26.80 -13.88 7.61
CA THR A 271 27.74 -13.63 6.50
C THR A 271 27.08 -12.95 5.29
N ILE A 272 27.75 -11.97 4.70
CA ILE A 272 27.36 -11.41 3.39
C ILE A 272 27.90 -12.34 2.30
N GLN A 273 27.01 -12.79 1.40
CA GLN A 273 27.32 -13.75 0.31
C GLN A 273 27.84 -13.08 -0.96
N GLU A 274 27.39 -11.84 -1.27
CA GLU A 274 27.80 -11.12 -2.49
C GLU A 274 29.15 -10.40 -2.29
N ASP A 275 29.99 -10.40 -3.31
CA ASP A 275 31.27 -9.69 -3.27
C ASP A 275 31.09 -8.17 -3.15
N GLN A 276 32.00 -7.55 -2.39
CA GLN A 276 31.99 -6.14 -2.06
C GLN A 276 32.27 -5.21 -3.26
N SER A 277 32.91 -5.67 -4.34
CA SER A 277 33.00 -4.87 -5.56
C SER A 277 31.64 -4.80 -6.28
N SER A 278 30.90 -5.91 -6.32
CA SER A 278 29.56 -5.99 -6.92
C SER A 278 28.56 -5.06 -6.21
N ILE A 279 28.48 -5.12 -4.88
CA ILE A 279 27.58 -4.27 -4.09
C ILE A 279 27.90 -2.78 -4.31
N LYS A 280 29.18 -2.38 -4.35
CA LYS A 280 29.60 -1.00 -4.65
C LYS A 280 29.27 -0.55 -6.07
N ASN A 281 29.44 -1.43 -7.06
CA ASN A 281 29.14 -1.14 -8.45
C ASN A 281 27.64 -0.86 -8.64
N ARG A 282 26.78 -1.71 -8.06
CA ARG A 282 25.33 -1.50 -8.04
C ARG A 282 24.96 -0.20 -7.31
N GLN A 283 25.51 0.03 -6.11
CA GLN A 283 25.29 1.25 -5.34
C GLN A 283 25.67 2.54 -6.12
N ARG A 284 26.77 2.52 -6.89
CA ARG A 284 27.19 3.64 -7.75
C ARG A 284 26.16 3.93 -8.84
N ILE A 285 25.73 2.91 -9.58
CA ILE A 285 24.72 3.03 -10.65
C ILE A 285 23.39 3.53 -10.07
N GLN A 286 22.92 2.93 -8.97
CA GLN A 286 21.69 3.35 -8.28
C GLN A 286 21.75 4.83 -7.85
N LYS A 287 22.88 5.28 -7.30
CA LYS A 287 23.09 6.68 -6.91
C LYS A 287 23.05 7.64 -8.09
N LEU A 288 23.51 7.24 -9.28
CA LEU A 288 23.40 8.05 -10.50
C LEU A 288 21.95 8.17 -10.99
N VAL A 289 21.18 7.06 -11.01
CA VAL A 289 19.75 7.09 -11.39
C VAL A 289 18.95 7.98 -10.43
N LEU A 290 19.11 7.80 -9.12
CA LEU A 290 18.39 8.58 -8.10
C LEU A 290 18.79 10.08 -8.11
N ALA A 291 20.03 10.39 -8.50
CA ALA A 291 20.49 11.78 -8.72
C ALA A 291 20.00 12.41 -10.04
N GLY A 292 19.28 11.67 -10.89
CA GLY A 292 18.83 12.15 -12.20
C GLY A 292 19.94 12.24 -13.26
N ARG A 293 21.05 11.52 -13.07
CA ARG A 293 22.19 11.41 -14.00
C ARG A 293 22.09 10.10 -14.79
N VAL A 294 20.99 9.94 -15.52
CA VAL A 294 20.60 8.65 -16.10
C VAL A 294 21.50 8.28 -17.28
N GLY A 295 22.03 9.25 -18.04
CA GLY A 295 23.02 8.98 -19.09
C GLY A 295 24.27 8.28 -18.54
N GLU A 296 24.85 8.81 -17.47
CA GLU A 296 26.02 8.21 -16.81
C GLU A 296 25.69 6.86 -16.15
N ALA A 297 24.46 6.66 -15.67
CA ALA A 297 24.03 5.37 -15.16
C ALA A 297 23.96 4.29 -16.26
N ILE A 298 23.59 4.67 -17.49
CA ILE A 298 23.61 3.79 -18.67
C ILE A 298 25.06 3.46 -19.05
N GLU A 299 25.93 4.46 -19.13
CA GLU A 299 27.36 4.30 -19.44
C GLU A 299 28.06 3.37 -18.43
N ASP A 300 27.89 3.63 -17.13
CA ASP A 300 28.42 2.78 -16.05
C ASP A 300 27.86 1.34 -16.12
N THR A 301 26.57 1.18 -16.44
CA THR A 301 25.95 -0.15 -16.59
C THR A 301 26.58 -0.91 -17.77
N GLN A 302 26.76 -0.26 -18.93
CA GLN A 302 27.38 -0.90 -20.11
C GLN A 302 28.86 -1.23 -19.89
N GLN A 303 29.59 -0.42 -19.11
CA GLN A 303 30.98 -0.67 -18.77
C GLN A 303 31.15 -1.82 -17.75
N LEU A 304 30.31 -1.87 -16.72
CA LEU A 304 30.43 -2.82 -15.60
C LEU A 304 29.69 -4.15 -15.85
N TYR A 305 28.64 -4.12 -16.69
CA TYR A 305 27.81 -5.28 -17.04
C TYR A 305 27.57 -5.33 -18.56
N PRO A 306 28.61 -5.62 -19.38
CA PRO A 306 28.51 -5.63 -20.83
C PRO A 306 27.41 -6.56 -21.36
N GLY A 307 26.65 -6.09 -22.35
CA GLY A 307 25.54 -6.85 -22.93
C GLY A 307 24.22 -6.79 -22.15
N LEU A 308 24.20 -6.35 -20.88
CA LEU A 308 22.99 -6.39 -20.03
C LEU A 308 21.82 -5.64 -20.67
N LEU A 309 22.05 -4.41 -21.11
CA LEU A 309 21.01 -3.55 -21.70
C LEU A 309 20.62 -4.00 -23.11
N ASP A 310 21.53 -4.64 -23.85
CA ASP A 310 21.28 -5.15 -25.21
C ASP A 310 20.36 -6.38 -25.17
N HIS A 311 20.50 -7.24 -24.14
CA HIS A 311 19.56 -8.34 -23.86
C HIS A 311 18.25 -7.86 -23.21
N ASN A 312 18.18 -6.61 -22.74
CA ASN A 312 17.00 -6.04 -22.07
C ASN A 312 16.52 -4.73 -22.75
N PRO A 313 16.11 -4.78 -24.03
CA PRO A 313 15.76 -3.59 -24.80
C PRO A 313 14.63 -2.75 -24.17
N ASN A 314 13.68 -3.38 -23.49
CA ASN A 314 12.62 -2.67 -22.75
C ASN A 314 13.19 -1.85 -21.57
N LEU A 315 14.19 -2.36 -20.86
CA LEU A 315 14.85 -1.63 -19.76
C LEU A 315 15.68 -0.47 -20.31
N LEU A 316 16.44 -0.70 -21.39
CA LEU A 316 17.17 0.36 -22.09
C LEU A 316 16.22 1.48 -22.56
N PHE A 317 15.05 1.11 -23.09
CA PHE A 317 14.02 2.07 -23.50
C PHE A 317 13.46 2.87 -22.31
N MET A 318 13.13 2.21 -21.19
CA MET A 318 12.68 2.91 -19.97
C MET A 318 13.76 3.86 -19.42
N LEU A 319 15.03 3.44 -19.43
CA LEU A 319 16.17 4.28 -19.02
C LEU A 319 16.33 5.49 -19.95
N LYS A 320 16.22 5.33 -21.27
CA LYS A 320 16.31 6.44 -22.24
C LYS A 320 15.10 7.38 -22.17
N CYS A 321 13.89 6.88 -21.94
CA CYS A 321 12.72 7.71 -21.63
C CYS A 321 12.95 8.56 -20.36
N ARG A 322 13.50 7.97 -19.29
CA ARG A 322 13.82 8.74 -18.08
C ARG A 322 14.94 9.73 -18.31
N GLN A 323 15.98 9.37 -19.05
CA GLN A 323 17.07 10.29 -19.38
C GLN A 323 16.52 11.56 -20.07
N PHE A 324 15.58 11.42 -21.02
CA PHE A 324 14.90 12.57 -21.62
C PHE A 324 14.15 13.43 -20.58
N VAL A 325 13.39 12.82 -19.66
CA VAL A 325 12.69 13.56 -18.58
C VAL A 325 13.69 14.31 -17.68
N GLU A 326 14.84 13.72 -17.35
CA GLU A 326 15.89 14.37 -16.55
C GLU A 326 16.72 15.40 -17.35
N MET A 327 16.72 15.32 -18.69
CA MET A 327 17.23 16.38 -19.57
C MET A 327 16.28 17.58 -19.60
N VAL A 328 14.95 17.37 -19.59
CA VAL A 328 13.96 18.46 -19.40
C VAL A 328 14.10 19.11 -18.02
N ASN A 329 14.32 18.29 -16.98
CA ASN A 329 14.56 18.70 -15.60
C ASN A 329 15.93 19.38 -15.37
N GLY A 330 16.83 19.34 -16.35
CA GLY A 330 18.18 19.91 -16.28
C GLY A 330 19.17 19.18 -15.35
N THR A 331 18.82 17.99 -14.83
CA THR A 331 19.69 17.23 -13.92
C THR A 331 20.66 16.30 -14.66
N ASP A 332 20.30 15.83 -15.86
CA ASP A 332 21.14 14.90 -16.63
C ASP A 332 22.43 15.57 -17.18
N SER A 333 23.51 14.80 -17.23
CA SER A 333 24.86 15.33 -17.46
C SER A 333 25.10 15.82 -18.89
N GLU A 334 24.32 15.34 -19.86
CA GLU A 334 24.42 15.82 -21.26
C GLU A 334 23.99 17.28 -21.39
N VAL A 335 23.05 17.74 -20.56
CA VAL A 335 22.52 19.11 -20.57
C VAL A 335 23.13 19.97 -19.48
N ARG A 336 23.33 19.43 -18.27
CA ARG A 336 23.92 20.15 -17.12
C ARG A 336 25.34 20.65 -17.38
N ARG A 337 26.11 20.00 -18.25
CA ARG A 337 27.44 20.47 -18.69
C ARG A 337 27.38 21.69 -19.63
N LEU A 338 26.24 21.94 -20.27
CA LEU A 338 26.04 23.07 -21.20
C LEU A 338 25.49 24.30 -20.46
N THR A 339 24.57 24.12 -19.52
CA THR A 339 23.95 25.23 -18.76
C THR A 339 24.94 25.99 -17.87
N VAL A 340 26.01 25.34 -17.41
CA VAL A 340 27.08 25.96 -16.58
C VAL A 340 28.04 26.84 -17.40
N ARG A 341 28.01 26.79 -18.75
CA ARG A 341 28.89 27.59 -19.63
C ARG A 341 28.15 28.67 -20.43
N SER A 342 27.65 29.69 -19.74
CA SER A 342 27.28 30.95 -20.39
C SER A 342 28.49 31.90 -20.44
N PRO A 343 28.90 32.43 -21.61
CA PRO A 343 29.96 33.44 -21.69
C PRO A 343 29.52 34.75 -21.05
N LYS A 344 30.41 35.40 -20.27
CA LYS A 344 30.24 36.82 -19.93
C LYS A 344 30.54 37.66 -21.18
N SER A 345 29.83 38.77 -21.33
CA SER A 345 29.85 39.64 -22.51
C SER A 345 31.25 40.14 -22.87
N GLN A 346 31.57 40.11 -24.17
CA GLN A 346 32.69 40.84 -24.77
C GLN A 346 32.16 41.73 -25.91
N ASP A 347 31.88 42.99 -25.59
CA ASP A 347 31.73 44.06 -26.59
C ASP A 347 33.11 44.65 -26.90
N SER A 348 33.61 44.48 -28.14
CA SER A 348 34.59 45.37 -28.79
C SER A 348 34.81 45.00 -30.26
N TYR A 349 35.03 46.02 -31.10
CA TYR A 349 35.20 45.88 -32.55
C TYR A 349 36.63 45.45 -32.97
N PRO A 350 36.80 44.83 -34.17
CA PRO A 350 38.11 44.43 -34.70
C PRO A 350 38.86 45.60 -35.38
N GLY A 351 40.20 45.63 -35.28
CA GLY A 351 40.98 46.84 -35.65
C GLY A 351 42.47 46.69 -36.03
N SER A 352 42.91 45.55 -36.57
CA SER A 352 44.18 45.42 -37.34
C SER A 352 45.50 45.74 -36.53
N PRO A 353 46.72 45.84 -37.12
CA PRO A 353 47.73 44.81 -36.78
C PRO A 353 49.16 45.30 -36.39
N ASN A 354 49.91 44.40 -35.72
CA ASN A 354 51.37 44.33 -35.58
C ASN A 354 52.16 45.56 -35.08
N LEU A 355 53.00 45.35 -34.04
CA LEU A 355 54.44 45.66 -34.07
C LEU A 355 55.18 45.22 -32.78
N SER A 356 56.21 44.38 -32.92
CA SER A 356 57.32 44.22 -31.95
C SER A 356 58.28 45.44 -32.07
N PRO A 357 59.17 45.82 -31.11
CA PRO A 357 60.17 44.91 -30.51
C PRO A 357 60.81 45.22 -29.10
N CYS A 358 61.31 44.16 -28.44
CA CYS A 358 62.61 44.01 -27.72
C CYS A 358 63.09 44.94 -26.55
N ARG A 359 63.88 44.31 -25.64
CA ARG A 359 64.71 44.85 -24.50
C ARG A 359 63.89 45.29 -23.25
N GLY A 360 64.31 45.14 -21.98
CA GLY A 360 65.58 44.69 -21.35
C GLY A 360 66.51 45.86 -20.94
N PRO A 361 67.33 45.83 -19.85
CA PRO A 361 67.74 44.69 -18.99
C PRO A 361 67.78 45.01 -17.45
N ASN A 362 68.71 44.38 -16.69
CA ASN A 362 69.14 44.61 -15.28
C ASN A 362 68.29 43.98 -14.14
N SER A 363 68.85 43.52 -13.00
CA SER A 363 70.24 43.11 -12.65
C SER A 363 70.30 42.26 -11.34
N THR A 364 71.38 41.49 -11.16
CA THR A 364 71.77 40.62 -10.02
C THR A 364 72.34 41.43 -8.80
N PRO A 365 72.89 40.88 -7.66
CA PRO A 365 73.30 39.48 -7.34
C PRO A 365 73.17 38.93 -5.88
N GLN A 366 73.51 37.62 -5.72
CA GLN A 366 74.12 36.94 -4.53
C GLN A 366 73.27 36.80 -3.21
N HIS A 367 73.56 35.90 -2.25
CA HIS A 367 74.81 35.19 -1.85
C HIS A 367 74.62 33.71 -1.37
N THR A 368 75.74 33.00 -1.16
CA THR A 368 75.95 31.63 -0.60
C THR A 368 75.45 31.42 0.85
N ARG A 369 75.28 30.21 1.46
CA ARG A 369 75.72 28.78 1.26
C ARG A 369 74.67 27.85 1.98
N GLY A 370 74.77 26.52 2.23
CA GLY A 370 75.74 25.43 1.99
C GLY A 370 75.60 24.26 3.02
N THR A 371 76.13 23.04 2.71
CA THR A 371 76.28 21.82 3.58
C THR A 371 74.98 21.19 4.18
N ASP A 372 74.78 19.86 4.33
CA ASP A 372 75.60 18.65 4.14
C ASP A 372 74.76 17.42 3.70
N SER A 373 75.42 16.32 3.30
CA SER A 373 74.85 14.97 3.08
C SER A 373 75.33 13.98 4.17
N PRO A 374 74.69 12.81 4.37
CA PRO A 374 75.17 11.64 3.62
C PRO A 374 74.09 10.61 3.19
N THR A 375 74.44 9.80 2.20
CA THR A 375 73.73 8.57 1.80
C THR A 375 74.23 7.34 2.56
N CYS A 376 73.39 6.31 2.69
CA CYS A 376 73.85 4.94 2.91
C CYS A 376 72.93 3.93 2.19
N SER A 377 73.54 2.98 1.50
CA SER A 377 72.86 1.88 0.79
C SER A 377 73.52 0.56 1.19
N ASN A 378 72.74 -0.53 1.26
CA ASN A 378 73.06 -1.88 0.76
C ASN A 378 72.06 -2.92 1.31
N GLY A 379 71.92 -4.04 0.60
CA GLY A 379 71.27 -5.26 1.07
C GLY A 379 72.07 -6.50 0.63
N VAL A 380 71.78 -7.66 1.22
CA VAL A 380 72.31 -8.99 0.82
C VAL A 380 71.25 -10.06 1.16
N THR A 381 71.33 -11.23 0.52
CA THR A 381 70.29 -12.28 0.49
C THR A 381 70.73 -13.58 1.25
N PRO A 382 70.35 -14.85 0.94
CA PRO A 382 69.85 -15.75 2.00
C PRO A 382 70.54 -17.14 2.11
N PRO A 383 70.05 -17.99 3.02
CA PRO A 383 69.95 -19.44 2.77
C PRO A 383 68.53 -19.97 3.11
N ASN A 384 68.10 -21.22 2.83
CA ASN A 384 68.83 -22.39 2.33
C ASN A 384 67.91 -23.32 1.46
N LYS A 385 68.47 -24.39 0.87
CA LYS A 385 67.74 -25.38 0.04
C LYS A 385 67.35 -26.66 0.79
N ALA A 386 66.25 -27.28 0.38
CA ALA A 386 66.02 -28.73 0.41
C ALA A 386 65.31 -29.17 -0.90
N LYS A 387 65.46 -30.42 -1.32
CA LYS A 387 65.02 -30.92 -2.65
C LYS A 387 64.82 -32.44 -2.64
N LEU A 388 63.69 -32.92 -3.16
CA LEU A 388 63.43 -34.17 -3.92
C LEU A 388 61.99 -34.00 -4.50
N GLN A 389 61.68 -34.16 -5.80
CA GLN A 389 61.68 -35.38 -6.63
C GLN A 389 60.55 -36.37 -6.23
N GLY A 390 59.55 -36.70 -7.07
CA GLY A 390 59.16 -36.17 -8.38
C GLY A 390 58.85 -37.29 -9.40
N THR A 391 57.61 -37.33 -9.91
CA THR A 391 57.15 -38.32 -10.90
C THR A 391 56.02 -37.77 -11.78
N VAL A 392 55.78 -38.41 -12.94
CA VAL A 392 54.85 -37.97 -13.99
C VAL A 392 53.65 -38.93 -14.06
N GLY A 393 52.44 -38.39 -14.27
CA GLY A 393 51.22 -39.15 -14.57
C GLY A 393 50.32 -38.37 -15.53
N SER A 394 49.83 -39.03 -16.57
CA SER A 394 49.01 -38.44 -17.64
C SER A 394 47.72 -39.24 -17.83
N SER A 395 46.81 -38.72 -18.67
CA SER A 395 45.52 -39.33 -19.10
C SER A 395 44.37 -39.25 -18.08
N ARG A 396 43.07 -39.23 -18.47
CA ARG A 396 42.40 -38.98 -19.78
C ARG A 396 40.91 -38.72 -19.50
N PHE A 397 40.20 -38.08 -20.44
CA PHE A 397 38.72 -38.15 -20.50
C PHE A 397 38.26 -39.59 -20.82
N PRO A 398 37.01 -39.94 -20.48
CA PRO A 398 36.03 -40.04 -21.56
C PRO A 398 34.65 -39.41 -21.24
N SER A 399 33.86 -39.21 -22.30
CA SER A 399 32.50 -38.67 -22.27
C SER A 399 31.53 -39.61 -22.98
N ALA A 400 30.40 -39.95 -22.34
CA ALA A 400 29.23 -40.62 -22.90
C ALA A 400 28.06 -40.41 -21.91
N SER A 401 26.81 -40.03 -22.19
CA SER A 401 25.92 -39.91 -23.37
C SER A 401 24.68 -40.80 -23.20
N SER A 402 23.52 -40.16 -23.02
CA SER A 402 22.16 -40.65 -23.35
C SER A 402 21.67 -42.02 -22.87
N SER A 403 20.57 -42.03 -22.12
CA SER A 403 19.32 -42.69 -22.55
C SER A 403 18.13 -42.19 -21.71
N ALA A 404 16.91 -42.42 -22.18
CA ALA A 404 15.67 -42.02 -21.51
C ALA A 404 14.80 -43.25 -21.20
N SER A 405 14.00 -43.17 -20.14
CA SER A 405 12.92 -44.11 -19.84
C SER A 405 11.77 -43.40 -19.11
N SER A 406 10.60 -44.02 -19.07
CA SER A 406 9.32 -43.40 -18.70
C SER A 406 8.62 -44.14 -17.55
N SER A 407 7.43 -43.66 -17.15
CA SER A 407 6.50 -44.25 -16.16
C SER A 407 6.95 -44.13 -14.68
N THR A 408 6.07 -44.05 -13.67
CA THR A 408 4.58 -44.01 -13.66
C THR A 408 4.07 -43.21 -12.44
N SER A 409 2.78 -42.84 -12.44
CA SER A 409 2.08 -42.26 -11.29
C SER A 409 1.76 -43.29 -10.20
N SER A 410 1.75 -42.87 -8.92
CA SER A 410 1.12 -43.58 -7.80
C SER A 410 0.85 -42.63 -6.64
N SER A 411 -0.40 -42.51 -6.19
CA SER A 411 -0.77 -41.86 -4.93
C SER A 411 -1.02 -42.90 -3.84
N PRO A 412 -0.66 -42.67 -2.57
CA PRO A 412 -1.17 -43.47 -1.45
C PRO A 412 -2.63 -43.13 -1.14
N SER A 413 -3.35 -44.07 -0.54
CA SER A 413 -4.81 -44.06 -0.41
C SER A 413 -5.34 -43.48 0.91
N SER A 414 -6.62 -43.11 0.90
CA SER A 414 -7.42 -42.78 2.09
C SER A 414 -7.61 -43.96 3.04
N VAL A 415 -7.99 -43.65 4.29
CA VAL A 415 -8.46 -44.63 5.29
C VAL A 415 -9.81 -44.15 5.83
N ASN A 416 -10.84 -44.99 5.69
CA ASN A 416 -12.15 -44.75 6.29
C ASN A 416 -12.21 -45.38 7.69
N TYR A 417 -12.96 -44.76 8.60
CA TYR A 417 -13.73 -45.49 9.62
C TYR A 417 -15.09 -44.81 9.86
N SER A 418 -16.05 -45.59 10.35
CA SER A 418 -17.48 -45.38 10.09
C SER A 418 -18.23 -44.58 11.17
N GLU A 419 -19.33 -43.95 10.76
CA GLU A 419 -20.39 -43.51 11.67
C GLU A 419 -21.07 -44.70 12.38
N SER A 420 -21.62 -44.45 13.57
CA SER A 420 -22.66 -45.30 14.17
C SER A 420 -23.45 -44.49 15.20
N ASN A 421 -24.74 -44.28 14.92
CA ASN A 421 -25.67 -43.63 15.86
C ASN A 421 -25.96 -44.54 17.06
N SER A 422 -26.07 -43.96 18.25
CA SER A 422 -26.93 -44.46 19.33
C SER A 422 -27.29 -43.34 20.30
N SER A 423 -28.58 -43.20 20.56
CA SER A 423 -29.17 -42.20 21.46
C SER A 423 -29.55 -42.83 22.80
N ASP A 424 -29.27 -42.14 23.91
CA ASP A 424 -30.18 -42.13 25.05
C ASP A 424 -30.07 -40.82 25.84
N SER A 425 -31.02 -40.53 26.72
CA SER A 425 -31.14 -39.27 27.47
C SER A 425 -31.37 -39.52 28.96
N THR A 426 -30.56 -38.92 29.84
CA THR A 426 -30.87 -38.90 31.29
C THR A 426 -30.37 -37.66 32.05
N LYS A 427 -31.17 -36.60 31.92
CA LYS A 427 -31.47 -35.55 32.92
C LYS A 427 -30.81 -35.70 34.32
N SER A 428 -29.91 -34.78 34.68
CA SER A 428 -29.75 -34.32 36.07
C SER A 428 -29.06 -32.93 36.17
N GLN A 429 -29.38 -32.20 37.24
CA GLN A 429 -28.89 -30.87 37.65
C GLN A 429 -29.17 -30.76 39.17
N PRO A 430 -28.62 -29.78 39.90
CA PRO A 430 -27.32 -29.11 39.79
C PRO A 430 -26.53 -29.22 41.12
N HIS A 431 -25.34 -28.62 41.23
CA HIS A 431 -24.80 -28.21 42.55
C HIS A 431 -23.88 -26.97 42.45
N SER A 432 -23.70 -26.30 43.58
CA SER A 432 -23.02 -25.01 43.77
C SER A 432 -21.52 -25.12 44.05
N ASN A 433 -20.80 -24.02 43.79
CA ASN A 433 -19.83 -23.31 44.65
C ASN A 433 -19.28 -22.13 43.79
N GLN A 434 -19.34 -20.85 44.16
CA GLN A 434 -19.04 -20.10 45.40
C GLN A 434 -17.56 -19.67 45.50
N GLU A 435 -17.37 -18.35 45.33
CA GLU A 435 -16.33 -17.44 45.86
C GLU A 435 -14.84 -17.84 45.82
N THR A 436 -14.07 -17.06 45.06
CA THR A 436 -12.81 -16.45 45.55
C THR A 436 -12.80 -14.96 45.17
N SER A 437 -12.19 -14.12 46.00
CA SER A 437 -12.07 -12.67 45.83
C SER A 437 -10.59 -12.28 45.73
N ASP A 438 -10.34 -11.01 45.41
CA ASP A 438 -9.06 -10.32 45.55
C ASP A 438 -7.97 -10.80 44.56
N SER A 439 -7.14 -9.94 43.96
CA SER A 439 -6.61 -8.67 44.46
C SER A 439 -6.40 -7.65 43.33
N GLU A 440 -6.46 -6.37 43.68
CA GLU A 440 -6.03 -5.26 42.81
C GLU A 440 -4.50 -5.23 42.68
N MET A 441 -3.98 -4.79 41.53
CA MET A 441 -2.58 -4.40 41.40
C MET A 441 -2.43 -3.30 40.34
N GLU A 442 -2.47 -2.05 40.78
CA GLU A 442 -2.14 -0.90 39.94
C GLU A 442 -0.66 -0.96 39.55
N ILE A 443 -0.37 -0.74 38.26
CA ILE A 443 0.99 -0.47 37.77
C ILE A 443 0.89 0.72 36.81
N GLU A 444 1.40 1.87 37.25
CA GLU A 444 1.56 3.04 36.38
C GLU A 444 2.55 2.72 35.26
N ALA A 445 2.19 3.03 34.01
CA ALA A 445 3.06 2.89 32.84
C ALA A 445 3.05 4.20 32.05
N GLU A 446 4.22 4.85 31.95
CA GLU A 446 4.33 6.19 31.39
C GLU A 446 3.93 6.27 29.90
N HIS A 447 3.15 7.29 29.55
CA HIS A 447 2.64 7.48 28.19
C HIS A 447 3.71 7.97 27.21
N TYR A 448 4.18 7.08 26.33
CA TYR A 448 4.78 7.46 25.05
C TYR A 448 3.81 7.18 23.89
N THR A 449 3.12 8.23 23.44
CA THR A 449 2.13 8.17 22.35
C THR A 449 2.79 8.19 20.97
N ASN A 450 2.84 7.05 20.28
CA ASN A 450 3.07 6.98 18.83
C ASN A 450 1.75 6.68 18.12
N GLY A 451 1.07 7.72 17.64
CA GLY A 451 -0.14 7.57 16.85
C GLY A 451 0.18 7.15 15.41
N VAL A 452 -0.25 5.95 15.02
CA VAL A 452 -0.27 5.52 13.62
C VAL A 452 -1.68 5.74 13.07
N VAL A 453 -1.78 6.54 12.00
CA VAL A 453 -3.02 6.72 11.23
C VAL A 453 -2.86 5.92 9.94
N GLU A 454 -3.57 4.80 9.82
CA GLU A 454 -3.55 3.98 8.61
C GLU A 454 -4.51 4.55 7.56
N GLY A 455 -4.06 4.64 6.30
CA GLY A 455 -4.83 5.27 5.22
C GLY A 455 -4.24 5.05 3.84
N SER A 456 -4.45 3.84 3.29
CA SER A 456 -4.24 3.42 1.89
C SER A 456 -2.82 3.48 1.31
N THR A 457 -2.54 2.52 0.40
CA THR A 457 -1.32 2.36 -0.41
C THR A 457 0.02 2.42 0.34
N THR A 458 0.51 1.25 0.75
CA THR A 458 1.87 1.02 1.27
C THR A 458 2.97 1.16 0.20
N ARG A 459 3.12 2.36 -0.39
CA ARG A 459 4.40 2.78 -0.96
C ARG A 459 5.39 2.93 0.19
N ILE A 460 6.43 2.10 0.20
CA ILE A 460 7.52 2.19 1.17
C ILE A 460 8.32 3.47 0.86
N MET A 461 8.01 4.57 1.54
CA MET A 461 8.84 5.77 1.50
C MET A 461 10.16 5.51 2.23
N ASN A 462 11.28 5.68 1.53
CA ASN A 462 12.59 5.72 2.18
C ASN A 462 12.71 7.00 3.03
N GLY A 463 13.06 6.84 4.31
CA GLY A 463 13.20 7.95 5.25
C GLY A 463 14.29 8.95 4.82
N THR A 464 13.91 10.21 4.64
CA THR A 464 14.78 11.30 4.18
C THR A 464 15.68 11.85 5.30
N TYR A 465 16.73 11.12 5.63
CA TYR A 465 17.81 11.64 6.47
C TYR A 465 18.54 12.79 5.75
N LYS A 466 18.42 14.00 6.31
CA LYS A 466 19.26 15.14 5.93
C LYS A 466 20.72 14.82 6.23
N HIS A 467 21.61 15.10 5.27
CA HIS A 467 23.05 14.97 5.45
C HIS A 467 23.69 16.35 5.36
N GLU A 468 23.71 17.07 6.48
CA GLU A 468 24.48 18.30 6.63
C GLU A 468 25.98 17.99 6.81
N GLU A 469 26.79 19.04 6.93
CA GLU A 469 28.18 19.08 6.48
C GLU A 469 29.19 18.46 7.44
N ILE A 470 30.21 17.79 6.87
CA ILE A 470 31.60 17.92 7.32
C ILE A 470 32.48 17.99 6.06
N LEU A 471 33.04 19.16 5.76
CA LEU A 471 34.38 19.38 5.16
C LEU A 471 34.60 20.89 4.89
N GLN A 472 35.19 21.59 5.87
CA GLN A 472 35.79 22.91 5.63
C GLN A 472 37.17 22.75 4.94
N PRO A 473 37.62 23.79 4.24
CA PRO A 473 38.82 24.49 4.72
C PRO A 473 38.66 26.01 4.80
N ASP A 474 39.52 26.65 5.58
CA ASP A 474 39.53 28.09 5.86
C ASP A 474 39.95 28.96 4.66
N ASP A 475 39.38 30.16 4.54
CA ASP A 475 40.15 31.42 4.60
C ASP A 475 39.25 32.61 5.01
N ASN A 476 39.84 33.71 5.50
CA ASN A 476 39.14 34.89 6.01
C ASN A 476 38.96 36.00 4.96
N SER A 477 37.77 36.62 4.94
CA SER A 477 37.63 38.02 4.51
C SER A 477 36.44 38.69 5.19
N ILE A 478 36.47 40.02 5.30
CA ILE A 478 35.64 40.79 6.24
C ILE A 478 34.42 41.41 5.55
N GLY A 479 33.24 40.99 6.02
CA GLY A 479 32.08 41.82 6.34
C GLY A 479 31.46 42.75 5.28
N ASN A 480 30.19 42.49 4.96
CA ASN A 480 29.13 43.40 5.41
C ASN A 480 27.77 42.69 5.48
N GLY A 481 26.88 43.12 6.38
CA GLY A 481 25.56 42.51 6.55
C GLY A 481 24.47 43.15 5.67
N MET A 482 23.65 42.32 5.05
CA MET A 482 22.32 42.65 4.49
C MET A 482 21.36 41.48 4.77
N THR A 483 20.06 41.75 4.74
CA THR A 483 19.01 40.93 5.39
C THR A 483 18.59 39.69 4.61
N ASP A 484 18.24 38.62 5.35
CA ASP A 484 17.74 37.34 4.84
C ASP A 484 16.32 37.41 4.22
N GLU A 485 16.19 37.89 2.97
CA GLU A 485 15.05 37.56 2.09
C GLU A 485 15.45 37.48 0.61
N GLU A 486 16.23 36.47 0.20
CA GLU A 486 16.19 35.95 -1.19
C GLU A 486 16.88 34.57 -1.35
N CYS A 487 16.11 33.47 -1.23
CA CYS A 487 16.58 32.13 -1.63
C CYS A 487 15.48 31.29 -2.32
N CYS A 488 14.71 31.95 -3.17
CA CYS A 488 13.70 31.34 -4.05
C CYS A 488 14.03 31.52 -5.55
N ASN A 489 15.31 31.75 -5.87
CA ASN A 489 15.77 31.89 -7.25
C ASN A 489 15.54 30.59 -8.06
N GLY A 490 14.98 30.77 -9.26
CA GLY A 490 14.24 29.71 -9.95
C GLY A 490 15.06 28.50 -10.39
N ARG A 491 14.43 27.32 -10.38
CA ARG A 491 14.95 26.11 -11.05
C ARG A 491 15.01 26.35 -12.55
N GLN A 492 16.16 26.76 -13.07
CA GLN A 492 16.29 27.15 -14.48
C GLN A 492 16.22 25.94 -15.41
N LEU A 493 15.01 25.66 -15.87
CA LEU A 493 14.69 24.75 -16.97
C LEU A 493 15.54 25.06 -18.20
N CYS A 494 15.78 24.05 -19.02
CA CYS A 494 16.78 24.10 -20.09
C CYS A 494 16.45 25.09 -21.24
N ALA A 495 15.23 25.63 -21.25
CA ALA A 495 14.79 26.72 -22.12
C ALA A 495 15.69 27.97 -22.10
N GLY A 496 16.50 28.17 -21.05
CA GLY A 496 17.48 29.26 -20.99
C GLY A 496 18.75 29.07 -21.85
N ASN A 497 18.98 27.89 -22.45
CA ASN A 497 20.19 27.59 -23.20
C ASN A 497 19.87 26.88 -24.53
N GLN A 498 20.30 27.48 -25.64
CA GLN A 498 19.99 26.97 -26.98
C GLN A 498 20.65 25.61 -27.26
N ALA A 499 21.93 25.43 -26.92
CA ALA A 499 22.65 24.17 -27.15
C ALA A 499 22.08 23.02 -26.29
N ALA A 500 21.63 23.32 -25.07
CA ALA A 500 20.87 22.38 -24.23
C ALA A 500 19.55 21.95 -24.90
N THR A 501 18.79 22.93 -25.40
CA THR A 501 17.51 22.70 -26.07
C THR A 501 17.67 21.91 -27.37
N GLU A 502 18.66 22.25 -28.20
CA GLU A 502 18.99 21.53 -29.44
C GLU A 502 19.39 20.07 -29.15
N ARG A 503 20.21 19.82 -28.12
CA ARG A 503 20.60 18.45 -27.74
C ARG A 503 19.43 17.63 -27.19
N MET A 504 18.54 18.25 -26.40
CA MET A 504 17.31 17.63 -25.91
C MET A 504 16.37 17.24 -27.06
N ILE A 505 16.17 18.13 -28.04
CA ILE A 505 15.37 17.84 -29.25
C ILE A 505 16.01 16.71 -30.05
N GLN A 506 17.32 16.72 -30.25
CA GLN A 506 18.04 15.65 -30.97
C GLN A 506 17.87 14.29 -30.28
N PHE A 507 18.06 14.22 -28.96
CA PHE A 507 17.82 13.01 -28.17
C PHE A 507 16.36 12.53 -28.28
N GLY A 508 15.39 13.44 -28.32
CA GLY A 508 13.99 13.11 -28.57
C GLY A 508 13.74 12.39 -29.90
N ARG A 509 14.48 12.76 -30.97
CA ARG A 509 14.43 12.06 -32.27
C ARG A 509 15.03 10.65 -32.18
N GLU A 510 16.15 10.51 -31.47
CA GLU A 510 16.83 9.23 -31.26
C GLU A 510 15.96 8.26 -30.45
N LEU A 511 15.30 8.76 -29.41
CA LEU A 511 14.34 8.01 -28.59
C LEU A 511 13.09 7.58 -29.37
N GLN A 512 12.56 8.45 -30.24
CA GLN A 512 11.48 8.10 -31.16
C GLN A 512 11.90 7.00 -32.14
N ALA A 513 13.08 7.12 -32.77
CA ALA A 513 13.61 6.13 -33.69
C ALA A 513 13.86 4.77 -33.02
N LEU A 514 14.32 4.75 -31.77
CA LEU A 514 14.44 3.55 -30.95
C LEU A 514 13.08 2.88 -30.73
N SER A 515 12.03 3.65 -30.40
CA SER A 515 10.68 3.10 -30.28
C SER A 515 10.14 2.53 -31.59
N GLU A 516 10.47 3.13 -32.73
CA GLU A 516 10.09 2.63 -34.05
C GLU A 516 10.87 1.37 -34.45
N GLN A 517 12.13 1.23 -34.02
CA GLN A 517 12.88 -0.02 -34.12
C GLN A 517 12.24 -1.12 -33.28
N LEU A 518 12.02 -0.89 -31.97
CA LEU A 518 11.39 -1.87 -31.09
C LEU A 518 9.97 -2.26 -31.55
N CYS A 519 9.21 -1.33 -32.13
CA CYS A 519 7.91 -1.62 -32.72
C CYS A 519 7.97 -2.49 -33.99
N ARG A 520 9.09 -2.50 -34.72
CA ARG A 520 9.33 -3.36 -35.88
C ARG A 520 9.82 -4.75 -35.48
N GLU A 521 10.65 -4.84 -34.44
CA GLU A 521 11.26 -6.09 -33.98
C GLU A 521 10.34 -6.90 -33.04
N TYR A 522 9.65 -6.23 -32.12
CA TYR A 522 8.85 -6.86 -31.05
C TYR A 522 7.35 -6.52 -31.11
N GLY A 523 6.93 -5.69 -32.07
CA GLY A 523 5.53 -5.30 -32.24
C GLY A 523 5.08 -4.13 -31.34
N LYS A 524 3.78 -3.81 -31.38
CA LYS A 524 3.22 -2.61 -30.76
C LYS A 524 3.14 -2.72 -29.23
N ASN A 525 4.00 -1.97 -28.54
CA ASN A 525 3.97 -1.83 -27.09
C ASN A 525 3.24 -0.52 -26.67
N ASN A 526 2.05 -0.65 -26.08
CA ASN A 526 1.25 0.49 -25.63
C ASN A 526 1.89 1.26 -24.46
N THR A 527 2.63 0.58 -23.59
CA THR A 527 3.37 1.20 -22.48
C THR A 527 4.48 2.09 -23.01
N HIS A 528 5.25 1.62 -24.00
CA HIS A 528 6.29 2.44 -24.65
C HIS A 528 5.69 3.69 -25.30
N LYS A 529 4.57 3.53 -26.03
CA LYS A 529 3.85 4.67 -26.62
C LYS A 529 3.39 5.69 -25.57
N LYS A 530 2.84 5.22 -24.44
CA LYS A 530 2.43 6.10 -23.33
C LYS A 530 3.64 6.84 -22.73
N MET A 531 4.74 6.14 -22.45
CA MET A 531 5.95 6.76 -21.89
C MET A 531 6.51 7.87 -22.79
N LEU A 532 6.52 7.68 -24.12
CA LEU A 532 6.88 8.74 -25.06
C LEU A 532 5.89 9.91 -25.03
N GLN A 533 4.59 9.62 -25.02
CA GLN A 533 3.56 10.65 -25.01
C GLN A 533 3.66 11.49 -23.74
N ASP A 534 3.75 10.88 -22.57
CA ASP A 534 3.91 11.55 -21.28
C ASP A 534 5.23 12.37 -21.25
N ALA A 535 6.35 11.79 -21.70
CA ALA A 535 7.64 12.47 -21.70
C ALA A 535 7.70 13.66 -22.69
N PHE A 536 7.23 13.50 -23.93
CA PHE A 536 7.22 14.56 -24.93
C PHE A 536 6.16 15.64 -24.64
N SER A 537 5.06 15.31 -23.95
CA SER A 537 4.09 16.30 -23.48
C SER A 537 4.70 17.36 -22.55
N LEU A 538 5.80 17.05 -21.84
CA LEU A 538 6.53 18.04 -21.03
C LEU A 538 7.04 19.23 -21.87
N LEU A 539 7.34 19.04 -23.17
CA LEU A 539 7.78 20.12 -24.07
C LEU A 539 6.65 20.98 -24.64
N ALA A 540 5.38 20.58 -24.44
CA ALA A 540 4.23 21.30 -24.98
C ALA A 540 3.78 22.50 -24.11
N TYR A 541 4.40 22.68 -22.93
CA TYR A 541 4.03 23.69 -21.94
C TYR A 541 5.23 24.57 -21.59
N SER A 542 4.98 25.88 -21.39
CA SER A 542 6.03 26.85 -21.02
C SER A 542 6.62 26.57 -19.63
N ASP A 543 5.84 25.95 -18.75
CA ASP A 543 6.31 25.34 -17.50
C ASP A 543 5.91 23.85 -17.46
N PRO A 544 6.88 22.92 -17.59
CA PRO A 544 6.65 21.48 -17.49
C PRO A 544 6.10 21.01 -16.13
N TRP A 545 6.28 21.74 -15.02
CA TRP A 545 5.75 21.34 -13.72
C TRP A 545 4.24 21.55 -13.59
N ASN A 546 3.70 22.58 -14.26
CA ASN A 546 2.27 22.90 -14.28
C ASN A 546 1.47 22.15 -15.37
N CYS A 547 2.07 21.18 -16.07
CA CYS A 547 1.35 20.38 -17.07
C CYS A 547 0.66 19.14 -16.45
N PRO A 548 -0.32 18.51 -17.15
CA PRO A 548 -1.06 17.34 -16.64
C PRO A 548 -0.20 16.10 -16.31
N VAL A 549 1.06 16.08 -16.78
CA VAL A 549 2.05 15.01 -16.51
C VAL A 549 3.27 15.52 -15.74
N GLY A 550 3.20 16.71 -15.12
CA GLY A 550 4.31 17.33 -14.38
C GLY A 550 4.87 16.45 -13.24
N GLN A 551 4.04 15.56 -12.69
CA GLN A 551 4.46 14.51 -11.74
C GLN A 551 5.56 13.57 -12.28
N GLN A 552 5.80 13.53 -13.59
CA GLN A 552 6.94 12.80 -14.17
C GLN A 552 8.29 13.40 -13.76
N LEU A 553 8.37 14.71 -13.49
CA LEU A 553 9.61 15.39 -13.08
C LEU A 553 9.96 15.13 -11.60
N ASP A 554 9.03 14.55 -10.84
CA ASP A 554 9.23 14.23 -9.42
C ASP A 554 10.36 13.18 -9.23
N PRO A 555 11.29 13.38 -8.29
CA PRO A 555 12.37 12.43 -8.02
C PRO A 555 11.91 11.02 -7.62
N THR A 556 10.73 10.85 -7.00
CA THR A 556 10.20 9.53 -6.60
C THR A 556 9.98 8.60 -7.81
N GLN A 557 9.71 9.16 -8.99
CA GLN A 557 9.56 8.39 -10.22
C GLN A 557 10.88 7.72 -10.69
N ARG A 558 12.03 8.11 -10.10
CA ARG A 558 13.33 7.47 -10.34
C ARG A 558 13.44 6.11 -9.62
N GLU A 559 12.70 5.90 -8.53
CA GLU A 559 12.86 4.74 -7.65
C GLU A 559 12.47 3.43 -8.33
N ALA A 560 11.34 3.39 -9.03
CA ALA A 560 10.88 2.20 -9.76
C ALA A 560 11.88 1.77 -10.85
N LEU A 561 12.44 2.73 -11.59
CA LEU A 561 13.46 2.49 -12.61
C LEU A 561 14.80 2.05 -11.99
N CYS A 562 15.21 2.68 -10.89
CA CYS A 562 16.40 2.32 -10.14
C CYS A 562 16.31 0.88 -9.60
N SER A 563 15.13 0.49 -9.11
CA SER A 563 14.86 -0.90 -8.68
C SER A 563 14.89 -1.87 -9.87
N ALA A 564 14.23 -1.55 -10.98
CA ALA A 564 14.22 -2.40 -12.17
C ALA A 564 15.62 -2.64 -12.75
N LEU A 565 16.46 -1.61 -12.79
CA LEU A 565 17.87 -1.73 -13.21
C LEU A 565 18.67 -2.60 -12.24
N ASN A 566 18.55 -2.38 -10.92
CA ASN A 566 19.25 -3.20 -9.92
C ASN A 566 18.81 -4.69 -9.99
N SER A 567 17.52 -4.96 -10.16
CA SER A 567 16.98 -6.31 -10.36
C SER A 567 17.52 -6.99 -11.63
N ALA A 568 17.73 -6.23 -12.72
CA ALA A 568 18.31 -6.77 -13.96
C ALA A 568 19.83 -7.03 -13.86
N ILE A 569 20.56 -6.19 -13.11
CA ILE A 569 21.97 -6.43 -12.80
C ILE A 569 22.11 -7.72 -11.98
N LEU A 570 21.31 -7.88 -10.92
CA LEU A 570 21.30 -9.08 -10.10
C LEU A 570 20.95 -10.34 -10.94
N ASP A 571 19.95 -10.26 -11.81
CA ASP A 571 19.59 -11.36 -12.73
C ASP A 571 20.74 -11.77 -13.66
N SER A 572 21.46 -10.81 -14.24
CA SER A 572 22.63 -11.10 -15.09
C SER A 572 23.78 -11.80 -14.35
N GLN A 573 23.78 -11.71 -13.02
CA GLN A 573 24.74 -12.37 -12.13
C GLN A 573 24.16 -13.66 -11.50
N ASN A 574 22.95 -14.10 -11.89
CA ASN A 574 22.17 -15.20 -11.30
C ASN A 574 21.82 -14.99 -9.81
N LEU A 575 21.69 -13.73 -9.38
CA LEU A 575 21.28 -13.33 -8.03
C LEU A 575 19.77 -12.98 -7.99
N PRO A 576 19.10 -13.08 -6.82
CA PRO A 576 17.66 -12.86 -6.72
C PRO A 576 17.20 -11.45 -7.15
N LYS A 577 16.26 -11.38 -8.10
CA LYS A 577 15.65 -10.14 -8.60
C LYS A 577 15.04 -9.27 -7.51
N GLN A 578 14.48 -9.90 -6.47
CA GLN A 578 13.83 -9.27 -5.33
C GLN A 578 14.32 -9.91 -4.03
N PRO A 579 14.45 -9.15 -2.93
CA PRO A 579 14.84 -9.72 -1.65
C PRO A 579 13.68 -10.52 -1.03
N PRO A 580 13.95 -11.66 -0.36
CA PRO A 580 12.91 -12.49 0.27
C PRO A 580 11.97 -11.74 1.23
N LEU A 581 12.45 -10.67 1.87
CA LEU A 581 11.64 -9.81 2.74
C LEU A 581 10.46 -9.15 2.01
N MET A 582 10.66 -8.67 0.78
CA MET A 582 9.58 -8.07 -0.02
C MET A 582 8.61 -9.13 -0.54
N LEU A 583 9.12 -10.31 -0.91
CA LEU A 583 8.28 -11.44 -1.34
C LEU A 583 7.37 -11.91 -0.19
N ALA A 584 7.92 -12.09 1.01
CA ALA A 584 7.16 -12.50 2.19
C ALA A 584 6.11 -11.46 2.60
N LEU A 585 6.44 -10.16 2.56
CA LEU A 585 5.49 -9.08 2.84
C LEU A 585 4.34 -9.05 1.81
N GLY A 586 4.65 -9.17 0.51
CA GLY A 586 3.65 -9.22 -0.54
C GLY A 586 2.74 -10.45 -0.43
N GLN A 587 3.33 -11.62 -0.14
CA GLN A 587 2.58 -12.86 0.09
C GLN A 587 1.69 -12.77 1.34
N ALA A 588 2.16 -12.16 2.43
CA ALA A 588 1.35 -11.94 3.62
C ALA A 588 0.17 -10.99 3.35
N THR A 589 0.40 -9.92 2.58
CA THR A 589 -0.65 -8.95 2.20
C THR A 589 -1.74 -9.61 1.34
N GLU A 590 -1.36 -10.26 0.23
CA GLU A 590 -2.32 -11.00 -0.62
C GLU A 590 -3.01 -12.13 0.16
N CYS A 591 -2.32 -12.80 1.09
CA CYS A 591 -2.94 -13.82 1.94
C CYS A 591 -4.04 -13.23 2.84
N VAL A 592 -3.81 -12.06 3.44
CA VAL A 592 -4.84 -11.35 4.23
C VAL A 592 -6.02 -10.92 3.34
N GLU A 593 -5.77 -10.39 2.14
CA GLU A 593 -6.83 -10.06 1.18
C GLU A 593 -7.65 -11.30 0.76
N LEU A 594 -6.98 -12.41 0.42
CA LEU A 594 -7.62 -13.66 0.05
C LEU A 594 -8.43 -14.29 1.20
N MET A 595 -8.01 -14.10 2.45
CA MET A 595 -8.78 -14.49 3.64
C MET A 595 -9.97 -13.56 3.92
N ALA A 596 -9.88 -12.28 3.53
CA ALA A 596 -10.96 -11.31 3.70
C ALA A 596 -12.04 -11.37 2.60
N ARG A 597 -11.69 -11.85 1.39
CA ARG A 597 -12.68 -12.09 0.32
C ARG A 597 -13.69 -13.17 0.81
N PRO A 598 -15.01 -12.94 0.67
CA PRO A 598 -16.02 -13.90 1.11
C PRO A 598 -15.79 -15.24 0.41
N THR A 599 -15.63 -16.32 1.17
CA THR A 599 -15.35 -17.63 0.58
C THR A 599 -16.56 -18.12 -0.21
N SER A 600 -16.53 -17.91 -1.52
CA SER A 600 -17.22 -18.75 -2.51
C SER A 600 -16.68 -20.16 -2.40
N ARG A 601 -17.09 -20.89 -1.36
CA ARG A 601 -16.71 -22.28 -1.14
C ARG A 601 -17.25 -23.10 -2.31
N VAL A 602 -16.33 -23.52 -3.16
CA VAL A 602 -16.53 -24.67 -4.03
C VAL A 602 -16.85 -25.87 -3.14
N MET A 603 -18.07 -26.38 -3.27
CA MET A 603 -18.52 -27.70 -2.86
C MET A 603 -19.01 -28.42 -4.12
#